data_AF-R7HMF7-F1
#
_entry.id   AF-R7HMF7-F1
#
_cell.length_a   1.000
_cell.length_b   1.000
_cell.length_c   1.000
_cell.angle_alpha   90.00
_cell.angle_beta   90.00
_cell.angle_gamma   90.00
#
_symmetry.space_group_name_H-M   'P 1'
#
loop_
_entity.id
_entity.type
_entity.pdbx_description
1 polymer ?
#
loop_
_entity_poly.entity_id
_entity_poly.type
_entity_poly.pdbx_seq_one_letter_code
_entity_poly.pdbx_strand_id
1 'polypeptide(L)'
;MKKIKHILVCGLAVVASAVAVQAQTLTQDWKVTKGLPAAANARWGIGFDGKVYINDKSVPQIIAINAEGQTTVATSAVGTAISVDGAGNFIVNAGFPNAASSTTFKILPAGTTEMIDLAVTLPEGVKADRLDFLGRAVGNVMSETGGAFYITPAGSGKIAKIFVAKGAQVAEKSKAIVAGAPCASDGHVQPADNNPETDNIFVRPARTQAFFDGLTKVGTANTIAGGDAVTLAGTLFTFELSTELCSHSSLAEQTTLTASRL
;
A
#
# COMPACT_ATOMS: atom_id res chain seq x y z
N MET A 1 54.37 -49.67 16.95
CA MET A 1 55.08 -48.48 17.48
C MET A 1 54.69 -47.25 16.67
N LYS A 2 54.26 -46.18 17.37
CA LYS A 2 54.03 -44.78 16.91
C LYS A 2 52.91 -44.54 15.88
N LYS A 3 52.11 -43.48 15.89
CA LYS A 3 51.56 -42.53 16.88
C LYS A 3 50.53 -41.69 16.09
N ILE A 4 49.35 -41.49 16.68
CA ILE A 4 48.24 -40.56 16.40
C ILE A 4 48.54 -39.32 15.53
N LYS A 5 47.62 -38.98 14.61
CA LYS A 5 47.11 -37.61 14.43
C LYS A 5 45.58 -37.61 14.24
N HIS A 6 44.91 -37.01 15.21
CA HIS A 6 43.49 -36.68 15.21
C HIS A 6 43.16 -35.69 14.09
N ILE A 7 42.13 -35.97 13.29
CA ILE A 7 41.27 -34.92 12.73
C ILE A 7 39.89 -35.14 13.33
N LEU A 8 39.59 -34.26 14.28
CA LEU A 8 38.30 -33.98 14.86
C LEU A 8 37.40 -33.45 13.75
N VAL A 9 36.46 -34.27 13.27
CA VAL A 9 35.32 -33.76 12.49
C VAL A 9 34.29 -33.26 13.48
N CYS A 10 34.46 -32.02 13.93
CA CYS A 10 33.41 -31.26 14.58
C CYS A 10 32.27 -31.05 13.57
N GLY A 11 31.05 -31.33 14.02
CA GLY A 11 29.86 -31.36 13.18
C GLY A 11 29.49 -30.03 12.54
N LEU A 12 28.73 -30.16 11.45
CA LEU A 12 27.77 -29.16 11.05
C LEU A 12 26.41 -29.88 11.01
N ALA A 13 25.75 -29.97 12.16
CA ALA A 13 24.32 -30.21 12.16
C ALA A 13 23.69 -28.98 11.51
N VAL A 14 23.27 -29.10 10.26
CA VAL A 14 22.40 -28.12 9.62
C VAL A 14 21.07 -28.23 10.36
N VAL A 15 20.94 -27.45 11.44
CA VAL A 15 19.63 -27.16 12.01
C VAL A 15 18.93 -26.33 10.95
N ALA A 16 18.18 -26.99 10.07
CA ALA A 16 17.11 -26.34 9.36
C ALA A 16 16.13 -25.89 10.43
N SER A 17 16.31 -24.69 10.96
CA SER A 17 15.30 -24.01 11.75
C SER A 17 14.13 -23.75 10.79
N ALA A 18 13.26 -24.75 10.67
CA ALA A 18 11.90 -24.56 10.25
C ALA A 18 11.31 -23.56 11.23
N VAL A 19 11.33 -22.28 10.86
CA VAL A 19 10.57 -21.26 11.58
C VAL A 19 9.13 -21.69 11.41
N ALA A 20 8.55 -22.27 12.46
CA ALA A 20 7.13 -22.53 12.49
C ALA A 20 6.45 -21.18 12.27
N VAL A 21 5.79 -21.02 11.12
CA VAL A 21 4.89 -19.89 10.89
C VAL A 21 3.79 -20.03 11.93
N GLN A 22 3.93 -19.28 13.02
CA GLN A 22 2.87 -19.16 14.00
C GLN A 22 1.77 -18.36 13.33
N ALA A 23 0.78 -19.08 12.78
CA ALA A 23 -0.43 -18.48 12.24
C ALA A 23 -1.03 -17.62 13.36
N GLN A 24 -1.00 -16.30 13.17
CA GLN A 24 -1.62 -15.38 14.11
C GLN A 24 -3.12 -15.62 14.09
N THR A 25 -3.73 -15.77 15.27
CA THR A 25 -5.18 -15.83 15.36
C THR A 25 -5.71 -14.40 15.24
N LEU A 26 -6.41 -14.12 14.16
CA LEU A 26 -7.04 -12.83 13.92
C LEU A 26 -8.54 -12.96 14.20
N THR A 27 -9.11 -11.97 14.87
CA THR A 27 -10.55 -11.89 15.15
C THR A 27 -11.20 -10.95 14.16
N GLN A 28 -12.37 -11.35 13.67
CA GLN A 28 -13.23 -10.48 12.89
C GLN A 28 -13.91 -9.49 13.82
N ASP A 29 -13.71 -8.19 13.60
CA ASP A 29 -14.52 -7.18 14.30
C ASP A 29 -15.84 -6.95 13.55
N TRP A 30 -15.77 -6.49 12.30
CA TRP A 30 -16.96 -6.27 11.47
C TRP A 30 -16.74 -6.63 9.99
N LYS A 31 -17.84 -6.66 9.23
CA LYS A 31 -17.88 -6.92 7.78
C LYS A 31 -18.94 -6.07 7.10
N VAL A 32 -18.60 -5.52 5.94
CA VAL A 32 -19.59 -4.94 5.04
C VAL A 32 -19.52 -5.65 3.70
N THR A 33 -20.67 -6.17 3.22
CA THR A 33 -20.79 -6.89 1.93
C THR A 33 -21.92 -6.35 1.04
N LYS A 34 -22.70 -5.39 1.54
CA LYS A 34 -23.87 -4.83 0.85
C LYS A 34 -23.77 -3.32 0.81
N GLY A 35 -24.37 -2.72 -0.23
CA GLY A 35 -24.37 -1.28 -0.42
C GLY A 35 -23.01 -0.69 -0.80
N LEU A 36 -22.01 -1.52 -1.10
CA LEU A 36 -20.72 -1.05 -1.62
C LEU A 36 -20.86 -0.69 -3.11
N PRO A 37 -20.13 0.33 -3.60
CA PRO A 37 -20.02 0.60 -5.02
C PRO A 37 -19.55 -0.65 -5.79
N ALA A 38 -19.89 -0.71 -7.07
CA ALA A 38 -19.37 -1.77 -7.94
C ALA A 38 -17.84 -1.74 -7.96
N ALA A 39 -17.19 -2.92 -7.99
CA ALA A 39 -15.73 -3.03 -7.97
C ALA A 39 -15.04 -2.24 -9.11
N ALA A 40 -15.72 -2.06 -10.24
CA ALA A 40 -15.19 -1.24 -11.34
C ALA A 40 -15.10 0.26 -11.00
N ASN A 41 -15.88 0.72 -10.03
CA ASN A 41 -16.03 2.11 -9.60
C ASN A 41 -15.21 2.45 -8.36
N ALA A 42 -15.16 1.53 -7.38
CA ALA A 42 -14.28 1.61 -6.22
C ALA A 42 -13.39 0.37 -6.19
N ARG A 43 -12.13 0.53 -6.65
CA ARG A 43 -11.21 -0.59 -6.88
C ARG A 43 -10.27 -0.87 -5.71
N TRP A 44 -10.12 0.11 -4.83
CA TRP A 44 -9.17 0.10 -3.73
C TRP A 44 -9.79 0.72 -2.50
N GLY A 45 -9.31 0.31 -1.33
CA GLY A 45 -9.67 0.92 -0.06
C GLY A 45 -8.46 1.04 0.84
N ILE A 46 -8.51 1.99 1.78
CA ILE A 46 -7.45 2.24 2.74
C ILE A 46 -8.02 2.31 4.16
N GLY A 47 -7.38 1.64 5.10
CA GLY A 47 -7.76 1.66 6.51
C GLY A 47 -7.12 2.85 7.25
N PHE A 48 -7.91 3.58 8.03
CA PHE A 48 -7.43 4.65 8.91
C PHE A 48 -8.44 4.91 10.03
N ASP A 49 -7.98 5.19 11.25
CA ASP A 49 -8.82 5.60 12.38
C ASP A 49 -10.09 4.72 12.58
N GLY A 50 -9.89 3.40 12.56
CA GLY A 50 -10.95 2.40 12.75
C GLY A 50 -11.98 2.31 11.61
N LYS A 51 -11.72 2.93 10.46
CA LYS A 51 -12.61 2.96 9.30
C LYS A 51 -11.87 2.51 8.05
N VAL A 52 -12.62 2.05 7.06
CA VAL A 52 -12.13 1.83 5.70
C VAL A 52 -12.67 2.91 4.79
N TYR A 53 -11.79 3.52 4.00
CA TYR A 53 -12.14 4.57 3.06
C TYR A 53 -11.99 4.05 1.63
N ILE A 54 -12.99 4.34 0.80
CA ILE A 54 -12.97 4.04 -0.63
C ILE A 54 -13.23 5.30 -1.45
N ASN A 55 -12.64 5.37 -2.63
CA ASN A 55 -12.90 6.41 -3.61
C ASN A 55 -13.82 5.84 -4.70
N ASP A 56 -15.03 6.38 -4.83
CA ASP A 56 -16.02 5.95 -5.81
C ASP A 56 -16.07 6.94 -6.97
N LYS A 57 -15.60 6.52 -8.14
CA LYS A 57 -15.64 7.37 -9.34
C LYS A 57 -17.04 7.52 -9.96
N SER A 58 -17.98 6.64 -9.63
CA SER A 58 -19.33 6.70 -10.23
C SER A 58 -20.21 7.76 -9.61
N VAL A 59 -19.99 8.02 -8.33
CA VAL A 59 -20.49 9.19 -7.60
C VAL A 59 -19.27 9.84 -6.99
N PRO A 60 -18.64 10.84 -7.63
CA PRO A 60 -17.32 11.34 -7.28
C PRO A 60 -17.14 11.69 -5.80
N GLN A 61 -16.72 10.73 -4.98
CA GLN A 61 -16.74 10.88 -3.53
C GLN A 61 -15.76 9.96 -2.81
N ILE A 62 -15.40 10.35 -1.60
CA ILE A 62 -14.77 9.46 -0.62
C ILE A 62 -15.86 8.97 0.33
N ILE A 63 -15.95 7.66 0.53
CA ILE A 63 -16.87 7.01 1.47
C ILE A 63 -16.04 6.44 2.61
N ALA A 64 -16.39 6.80 3.85
CA ALA A 64 -15.91 6.12 5.06
C ALA A 64 -16.87 5.01 5.46
N ILE A 65 -16.34 3.87 5.88
CA ILE A 65 -17.07 2.65 6.18
C ILE A 65 -16.61 2.10 7.53
N ASN A 66 -17.57 1.79 8.40
CA ASN A 66 -17.34 1.15 9.69
C ASN A 66 -18.53 0.24 10.07
N ALA A 67 -18.55 -0.26 11.30
CA ALA A 67 -19.62 -1.12 11.81
C ALA A 67 -21.00 -0.44 11.79
N GLU A 68 -21.05 0.89 11.92
CA GLU A 68 -22.29 1.68 11.95
C GLU A 68 -22.84 1.96 10.55
N GLY A 69 -22.02 1.88 9.51
CA GLY A 69 -22.46 2.03 8.12
C GLY A 69 -21.48 2.81 7.25
N GLN A 70 -22.04 3.60 6.32
CA GLN A 70 -21.27 4.37 5.34
C GLN A 70 -21.59 5.87 5.45
N THR A 71 -20.57 6.71 5.34
CA THR A 71 -20.72 8.16 5.31
C THR A 71 -19.87 8.79 4.21
N THR A 72 -20.40 9.80 3.53
CA THR A 72 -19.66 10.58 2.55
C THR A 72 -18.74 11.58 3.25
N VAL A 73 -17.45 11.56 2.91
CA VAL A 73 -16.42 12.41 3.51
C VAL A 73 -16.11 13.62 2.62
N ALA A 74 -16.10 13.43 1.29
CA ALA A 74 -15.87 14.49 0.31
C ALA A 74 -16.57 14.16 -1.00
N THR A 75 -16.96 15.17 -1.80
CA THR A 75 -17.83 15.01 -2.99
C THR A 75 -17.18 15.46 -4.32
N SER A 76 -15.86 15.36 -4.46
CA SER A 76 -15.16 15.71 -5.71
C SER A 76 -13.97 14.81 -6.05
N ALA A 77 -13.95 13.58 -5.51
CA ALA A 77 -12.93 12.57 -5.77
C ALA A 77 -13.35 11.69 -6.96
N VAL A 78 -12.60 11.69 -8.06
CA VAL A 78 -13.06 11.13 -9.36
C VAL A 78 -12.34 9.85 -9.80
N GLY A 79 -11.26 9.47 -9.13
CA GLY A 79 -10.47 8.28 -9.45
C GLY A 79 -10.86 7.05 -8.63
N THR A 80 -9.98 6.06 -8.57
CA THR A 80 -10.17 4.83 -7.79
C THR A 80 -9.11 4.64 -6.71
N ALA A 81 -7.96 5.29 -6.87
CA ALA A 81 -6.86 5.19 -5.94
C ALA A 81 -7.12 6.14 -4.77
N ILE A 82 -6.82 5.67 -3.58
CA ILE A 82 -6.94 6.42 -2.33
C ILE A 82 -5.78 6.04 -1.40
N SER A 83 -5.22 7.06 -0.78
CA SER A 83 -4.19 6.97 0.26
C SER A 83 -4.58 7.89 1.41
N VAL A 84 -3.92 7.69 2.53
CA VAL A 84 -4.02 8.53 3.73
C VAL A 84 -2.63 8.63 4.36
N ASP A 85 -2.25 9.82 4.81
CA ASP A 85 -1.00 10.03 5.54
C ASP A 85 -1.20 9.88 7.05
N GLY A 86 -0.10 9.97 7.82
CA GLY A 86 -0.14 9.79 9.27
C GLY A 86 -0.93 10.87 10.02
N ALA A 87 -1.30 11.98 9.36
CA ALA A 87 -2.11 13.05 9.92
C ALA A 87 -3.57 13.01 9.48
N GLY A 88 -3.97 12.01 8.67
CA GLY A 88 -5.35 11.85 8.20
C GLY A 88 -5.69 12.70 6.97
N ASN A 89 -4.70 13.21 6.23
CA ASN A 89 -4.95 13.83 4.93
C ASN A 89 -5.10 12.73 3.87
N PHE A 90 -6.20 12.74 3.11
CA PHE A 90 -6.41 11.77 2.03
C PHE A 90 -5.80 12.26 0.73
N ILE A 91 -5.24 11.34 -0.05
CA ILE A 91 -4.73 11.62 -1.39
C ILE A 91 -5.45 10.68 -2.35
N VAL A 92 -6.07 11.22 -3.38
CA VAL A 92 -6.78 10.45 -4.41
C VAL A 92 -6.24 10.79 -5.78
N ASN A 93 -6.22 9.81 -6.70
CA ASN A 93 -5.95 10.14 -8.10
C ASN A 93 -7.19 10.81 -8.73
N ALA A 94 -6.94 11.71 -9.69
CA ALA A 94 -7.97 12.47 -10.38
C ALA A 94 -7.84 12.41 -11.92
N GLY A 95 -6.78 11.80 -12.46
CA GLY A 95 -6.58 11.62 -13.91
C GLY A 95 -6.95 10.22 -14.47
N PHE A 96 -7.71 9.42 -13.72
CA PHE A 96 -8.15 8.08 -14.12
C PHE A 96 -8.99 8.09 -15.42
N PRO A 97 -8.90 7.10 -16.33
CA PRO A 97 -8.20 5.80 -16.23
C PRO A 97 -6.85 5.72 -16.94
N ASN A 98 -6.28 6.83 -17.41
CA ASN A 98 -5.13 6.81 -18.32
C ASN A 98 -3.85 7.26 -17.62
N ALA A 99 -2.80 7.59 -18.38
CA ALA A 99 -1.51 8.06 -17.86
C ALA A 99 -1.62 9.24 -16.87
N ALA A 100 -2.63 10.10 -17.03
CA ALA A 100 -2.87 11.21 -16.11
C ALA A 100 -3.17 10.76 -14.67
N SER A 101 -3.61 9.51 -14.46
CA SER A 101 -3.82 8.95 -13.10
C SER A 101 -2.55 8.85 -12.26
N SER A 102 -1.37 8.92 -12.89
CA SER A 102 -0.08 8.99 -12.19
C SER A 102 0.45 10.42 -12.02
N THR A 103 -0.23 11.44 -12.55
CA THR A 103 0.25 12.84 -12.53
C THR A 103 -0.75 13.84 -11.96
N THR A 104 -2.02 13.45 -11.82
CA THR A 104 -3.09 14.32 -11.37
C THR A 104 -3.76 13.72 -10.16
N PHE A 105 -3.65 14.42 -9.03
CA PHE A 105 -4.15 14.00 -7.73
C PHE A 105 -4.99 15.11 -7.10
N LYS A 106 -5.70 14.76 -6.04
CA LYS A 106 -6.29 15.71 -5.11
C LYS A 106 -5.96 15.31 -3.68
N ILE A 107 -5.85 16.30 -2.81
CA ILE A 107 -5.66 16.12 -1.37
C ILE A 107 -6.93 16.56 -0.67
N LEU A 108 -7.45 15.75 0.25
CA LEU A 108 -8.39 16.18 1.27
C LEU A 108 -7.61 16.46 2.56
N PRO A 109 -7.43 17.73 2.96
CA PRO A 109 -6.85 18.04 4.26
C PRO A 109 -7.68 17.44 5.40
N ALA A 110 -6.99 17.01 6.46
CA ALA A 110 -7.65 16.46 7.64
C ALA A 110 -8.63 17.48 8.24
N GLY A 111 -9.85 17.03 8.55
CA GLY A 111 -10.89 17.86 9.16
C GLY A 111 -11.61 18.83 8.21
N THR A 112 -11.38 18.72 6.90
CA THR A 112 -12.10 19.52 5.89
C THR A 112 -12.96 18.63 4.99
N THR A 113 -13.74 19.26 4.11
CA THR A 113 -14.50 18.62 3.02
C THR A 113 -14.05 19.11 1.63
N GLU A 114 -13.16 20.10 1.60
CA GLU A 114 -12.69 20.73 0.37
C GLU A 114 -11.40 20.06 -0.11
N MET A 115 -11.42 19.60 -1.36
CA MET A 115 -10.27 18.99 -2.00
C MET A 115 -9.38 20.06 -2.63
N ILE A 116 -8.07 19.88 -2.53
CA ILE A 116 -7.05 20.70 -3.19
C ILE A 116 -6.50 19.91 -4.37
N ASP A 117 -6.38 20.55 -5.53
CA ASP A 117 -5.76 19.92 -6.70
C ASP A 117 -4.24 19.84 -6.53
N LEU A 118 -3.68 18.67 -6.85
CA LEU A 118 -2.24 18.40 -6.84
C LEU A 118 -1.83 17.85 -8.21
N ALA A 119 -1.21 18.69 -9.03
CA ALA A 119 -0.48 18.22 -10.21
C ALA A 119 0.95 17.85 -9.80
N VAL A 120 1.43 16.70 -10.27
CA VAL A 120 2.78 16.23 -9.97
C VAL A 120 3.58 15.97 -11.23
N THR A 121 4.85 16.34 -11.18
CA THR A 121 5.87 15.95 -12.16
C THR A 121 6.55 14.68 -11.68
N LEU A 122 6.53 13.64 -12.53
CA LEU A 122 7.19 12.38 -12.21
C LEU A 122 8.72 12.55 -12.24
N PRO A 123 9.44 11.93 -11.29
CA PRO A 123 10.90 11.88 -11.32
C PRO A 123 11.45 11.24 -12.59
N GLU A 124 12.70 11.57 -12.92
CA GLU A 124 13.36 11.08 -14.13
C GLU A 124 13.34 9.55 -14.25
N GLY A 125 12.95 9.09 -15.45
CA GLY A 125 12.90 7.67 -15.78
C GLY A 125 11.71 6.92 -15.17
N VAL A 126 10.74 7.61 -14.55
CA VAL A 126 9.41 7.06 -14.28
C VAL A 126 8.47 7.50 -15.40
N LYS A 127 7.89 6.53 -16.12
CA LYS A 127 6.92 6.81 -17.19
C LYS A 127 5.51 6.85 -16.61
N ALA A 128 4.75 7.89 -16.94
CA ALA A 128 3.34 7.97 -16.56
C ALA A 128 2.52 6.90 -17.29
N ASP A 129 1.67 6.22 -16.54
CA ASP A 129 0.67 5.28 -17.04
C ASP A 129 -0.47 5.17 -16.01
N ARG A 130 -1.41 4.26 -16.23
CA ARG A 130 -2.55 4.00 -15.38
C ARG A 130 -2.14 3.58 -13.96
N LEU A 131 -2.84 4.15 -12.98
CA LEU A 131 -2.74 3.88 -11.55
C LEU A 131 -4.15 3.68 -10.98
N ASP A 132 -4.42 2.50 -10.43
CA ASP A 132 -5.68 2.15 -9.81
C ASP A 132 -5.59 2.18 -8.28
N PHE A 133 -4.42 1.85 -7.71
CA PHE A 133 -4.18 1.68 -6.27
C PHE A 133 -3.13 2.67 -5.74
N LEU A 134 -3.22 2.99 -4.45
CA LEU A 134 -2.19 3.73 -3.71
C LEU A 134 -2.03 3.08 -2.33
N GLY A 135 -0.79 2.87 -1.89
CA GLY A 135 -0.54 2.43 -0.51
C GLY A 135 -0.61 3.60 0.47
N ARG A 136 -0.23 3.40 1.74
CA ARG A 136 -0.23 4.48 2.74
C ARG A 136 0.80 5.55 2.40
N ALA A 137 0.43 6.81 2.64
CA ALA A 137 1.37 7.92 2.64
C ALA A 137 2.03 8.03 4.02
N VAL A 138 3.16 8.73 4.08
CA VAL A 138 3.95 8.96 5.30
C VAL A 138 4.08 10.44 5.61
N GLY A 139 4.26 10.77 6.88
CA GLY A 139 4.39 12.15 7.34
C GLY A 139 3.05 12.90 7.30
N ASN A 140 3.12 14.20 7.01
CA ASN A 140 1.95 15.07 6.91
C ASN A 140 2.11 16.01 5.69
N VAL A 141 1.41 15.71 4.60
CA VAL A 141 1.54 16.43 3.33
C VAL A 141 1.07 17.88 3.39
N MET A 142 0.26 18.23 4.40
CA MET A 142 -0.22 19.59 4.63
C MET A 142 0.69 20.41 5.58
N SER A 143 1.68 19.78 6.21
CA SER A 143 2.64 20.45 7.10
C SER A 143 3.82 21.09 6.36
N GLU A 144 4.62 21.88 7.10
CA GLU A 144 5.89 22.43 6.57
C GLU A 144 6.96 21.35 6.39
N THR A 145 7.02 20.38 7.30
CA THR A 145 7.94 19.24 7.22
C THR A 145 7.58 18.31 6.06
N GLY A 146 6.29 18.27 5.71
CA GLY A 146 5.76 17.53 4.60
C GLY A 146 5.56 16.04 4.86
N GLY A 147 5.23 15.34 3.79
CA GLY A 147 4.98 13.92 3.72
C GLY A 147 5.29 13.38 2.34
N ALA A 148 5.16 12.08 2.15
CA ALA A 148 5.36 11.46 0.85
C ALA A 148 4.32 10.37 0.58
N PHE A 149 3.94 10.24 -0.69
CA PHE A 149 3.19 9.10 -1.19
C PHE A 149 3.93 8.48 -2.38
N TYR A 150 3.55 7.27 -2.73
CA TYR A 150 4.29 6.43 -3.66
C TYR A 150 3.37 5.96 -4.78
N ILE A 151 3.86 6.08 -6.02
CA ILE A 151 3.10 5.75 -7.22
C ILE A 151 3.83 4.64 -7.96
N THR A 152 3.06 3.65 -8.44
CA THR A 152 3.53 2.54 -9.28
C THR A 152 2.82 2.57 -10.63
N PRO A 153 3.24 3.42 -11.59
CA PRO A 153 2.58 3.49 -12.88
C PRO A 153 2.66 2.16 -13.62
N ALA A 154 1.59 1.74 -14.29
CA ALA A 154 1.57 0.50 -15.06
C ALA A 154 2.73 0.43 -16.08
N GLY A 155 3.38 -0.74 -16.16
CA GLY A 155 4.53 -0.99 -17.03
C GLY A 155 5.84 -0.33 -16.59
N SER A 156 5.84 0.51 -15.55
CA SER A 156 7.05 1.12 -15.00
C SER A 156 7.90 0.08 -14.26
N GLY A 157 9.21 0.03 -14.49
CA GLY A 157 10.14 -0.71 -13.60
C GLY A 157 10.53 0.06 -12.33
N LYS A 158 9.91 1.22 -12.11
CA LYS A 158 10.24 2.17 -11.04
C LYS A 158 8.98 2.67 -10.32
N ILE A 159 9.17 3.01 -9.05
CA ILE A 159 8.23 3.73 -8.21
C ILE A 159 8.58 5.22 -8.26
N ALA A 160 7.57 6.09 -8.30
CA ALA A 160 7.78 7.50 -8.00
C ALA A 160 7.43 7.76 -6.53
N LYS A 161 8.41 8.14 -5.72
CA LYS A 161 8.16 8.81 -4.43
C LYS A 161 7.87 10.27 -4.72
N ILE A 162 6.67 10.71 -4.36
CA ILE A 162 6.26 12.11 -4.49
C ILE A 162 6.25 12.73 -3.09
N PHE A 163 7.16 13.67 -2.87
CA PHE A 163 7.19 14.45 -1.64
C PHE A 163 6.26 15.66 -1.78
N VAL A 164 5.50 15.96 -0.74
CA VAL A 164 4.52 17.05 -0.69
C VAL A 164 4.68 17.79 0.63
N ALA A 165 4.71 19.11 0.58
CA ALA A 165 4.65 19.98 1.76
C ALA A 165 3.68 21.11 1.50
N LYS A 166 2.91 21.50 2.53
CA LYS A 166 1.86 22.53 2.41
C LYS A 166 0.91 22.28 1.23
N GLY A 167 0.60 21.02 0.94
CA GLY A 167 -0.30 20.62 -0.14
C GLY A 167 0.27 20.73 -1.56
N ALA A 168 1.56 21.07 -1.73
CA ALA A 168 2.22 21.18 -3.03
C ALA A 168 3.41 20.22 -3.14
N GLN A 169 3.67 19.72 -4.35
CA GLN A 169 4.84 18.86 -4.60
C GLN A 169 6.14 19.62 -4.30
N VAL A 170 7.06 18.95 -3.59
CA VAL A 170 8.45 19.38 -3.40
C VAL A 170 9.31 18.57 -4.35
N ALA A 171 9.49 19.07 -5.58
CA ALA A 171 10.06 18.29 -6.69
C ALA A 171 11.49 17.80 -6.40
N GLU A 172 12.31 18.59 -5.72
CA GLU A 172 13.68 18.25 -5.34
C GLU A 172 13.79 17.10 -4.34
N LYS A 173 12.71 16.79 -3.61
CA LYS A 173 12.63 15.65 -2.69
C LYS A 173 11.93 14.43 -3.31
N SER A 174 11.22 14.62 -4.43
CA SER A 174 10.62 13.53 -5.19
C SER A 174 11.69 12.75 -5.95
N LYS A 175 11.60 11.42 -5.97
CA LYS A 175 12.62 10.58 -6.63
C LYS A 175 12.08 9.26 -7.14
N ALA A 176 12.81 8.68 -8.09
CA ALA A 176 12.53 7.35 -8.61
C ALA A 176 13.21 6.28 -7.73
N ILE A 177 12.48 5.22 -7.40
CA ILE A 177 12.98 4.06 -6.65
C ILE A 177 12.79 2.82 -7.54
N VAL A 178 13.74 1.87 -7.50
CA VAL A 178 13.62 0.62 -8.27
C VAL A 178 12.53 -0.25 -7.65
N ALA A 179 11.62 -0.77 -8.49
CA ALA A 179 10.48 -1.58 -8.02
C ALA A 179 10.80 -3.08 -7.86
N GLY A 180 11.96 -3.54 -8.35
CA GLY A 180 12.36 -4.95 -8.38
C GLY A 180 11.72 -5.77 -9.51
N ALA A 181 10.52 -5.38 -9.96
CA ALA A 181 9.82 -5.95 -11.11
C ALA A 181 8.95 -4.89 -11.81
N PRO A 182 8.44 -5.17 -13.02
CA PRO A 182 7.49 -4.27 -13.68
C PRO A 182 6.23 -4.08 -12.83
N CYS A 183 5.89 -2.81 -12.61
CA CYS A 183 4.67 -2.37 -11.96
C CYS A 183 3.45 -2.63 -12.85
N ALA A 184 2.31 -2.86 -12.24
CA ALA A 184 1.00 -2.83 -12.88
C ALA A 184 0.16 -1.69 -12.27
N SER A 185 -0.99 -1.40 -12.88
CA SER A 185 -1.89 -0.36 -12.37
C SER A 185 -2.39 -0.63 -10.94
N ASP A 186 -2.35 -1.88 -10.50
CA ASP A 186 -2.73 -2.35 -9.17
C ASP A 186 -1.53 -2.62 -8.25
N GLY A 187 -0.37 -2.09 -8.60
CA GLY A 187 0.76 -2.01 -7.69
C GLY A 187 0.53 -0.98 -6.59
N HIS A 188 1.25 -1.11 -5.48
CA HIS A 188 1.26 -0.13 -4.40
C HIS A 188 2.51 -0.32 -3.53
N VAL A 189 2.75 0.66 -2.66
CA VAL A 189 3.91 0.69 -1.76
C VAL A 189 3.43 0.95 -0.35
N GLN A 190 3.87 0.12 0.59
CA GLN A 190 3.62 0.31 2.00
C GLN A 190 4.86 0.82 2.71
N PRO A 191 4.81 1.97 3.37
CA PRO A 191 5.90 2.44 4.20
C PRO A 191 6.06 1.55 5.44
N ALA A 192 7.31 1.30 5.82
CA ALA A 192 7.67 0.52 7.01
C ALA A 192 7.68 1.37 8.29
N ASP A 193 7.77 2.69 8.14
CA ASP A 193 7.74 3.68 9.22
C ASP A 193 7.02 4.96 8.76
N ASN A 194 6.89 5.96 9.64
CA ASN A 194 6.23 7.23 9.32
C ASN A 194 7.22 8.34 8.94
N ASN A 195 8.43 8.02 8.47
CA ASN A 195 9.45 9.00 8.13
C ASN A 195 9.48 9.26 6.60
N PRO A 196 8.96 10.41 6.12
CA PRO A 196 8.92 10.71 4.69
C PRO A 196 10.30 10.97 4.07
N GLU A 197 11.35 11.12 4.86
CA GLU A 197 12.72 11.36 4.36
C GLU A 197 13.43 10.05 3.98
N THR A 198 12.96 8.89 4.44
CA THR A 198 13.58 7.59 4.17
C THR A 198 12.87 6.80 3.06
N ASP A 199 13.53 5.78 2.54
CA ASP A 199 12.93 4.82 1.59
C ASP A 199 12.69 3.46 2.24
N ASN A 200 12.36 3.47 3.53
CA ASN A 200 11.98 2.25 4.25
C ASN A 200 10.58 1.85 3.82
N ILE A 201 10.50 1.07 2.75
CA ILE A 201 9.26 0.72 2.07
C ILE A 201 9.23 -0.76 1.69
N PHE A 202 8.01 -1.30 1.62
CA PHE A 202 7.69 -2.57 0.99
C PHE A 202 6.91 -2.29 -0.28
N VAL A 203 7.37 -2.88 -1.38
CA VAL A 203 6.80 -2.64 -2.70
C VAL A 203 6.03 -3.87 -3.12
N ARG A 204 4.77 -3.71 -3.53
CA ARG A 204 4.07 -4.72 -4.31
C ARG A 204 3.90 -4.19 -5.73
N PRO A 205 4.72 -4.60 -6.70
CA PRO A 205 4.69 -4.00 -8.04
C PRO A 205 3.37 -4.28 -8.78
N ALA A 206 2.74 -5.42 -8.52
CA ALA A 206 1.42 -5.76 -9.06
C ALA A 206 0.68 -6.63 -8.06
N ARG A 207 -0.67 -6.65 -8.11
CA ARG A 207 -1.47 -7.50 -7.20
C ARG A 207 -1.05 -8.97 -7.22
N THR A 208 -0.62 -9.48 -8.38
CA THR A 208 -0.21 -10.87 -8.60
C THR A 208 1.24 -11.17 -8.18
N GLN A 209 1.98 -10.18 -7.69
CA GLN A 209 3.35 -10.31 -7.23
C GLN A 209 3.40 -10.20 -5.71
N ALA A 210 4.45 -10.76 -5.10
CA ALA A 210 4.64 -10.64 -3.66
C ALA A 210 5.17 -9.24 -3.32
N PHE A 211 5.28 -8.94 -2.04
CA PHE A 211 5.99 -7.75 -1.60
C PHE A 211 7.50 -7.91 -1.81
N PHE A 212 8.19 -6.79 -1.94
CA PHE A 212 9.64 -6.67 -2.01
C PHE A 212 10.12 -5.68 -0.96
N ASP A 213 11.12 -6.06 -0.18
CA ASP A 213 11.94 -5.18 0.63
C ASP A 213 13.23 -4.90 -0.15
N GLY A 214 13.32 -3.71 -0.74
CA GLY A 214 14.28 -3.41 -1.79
C GLY A 214 14.09 -4.35 -3.00
N LEU A 215 15.09 -5.21 -3.26
CA LEU A 215 15.05 -6.22 -4.33
C LEU A 215 14.76 -7.64 -3.80
N THR A 216 14.55 -7.78 -2.50
CA THR A 216 14.33 -9.06 -1.84
C THR A 216 12.84 -9.34 -1.76
N LYS A 217 12.40 -10.45 -2.35
CA LYS A 217 11.02 -10.90 -2.24
C LYS A 217 10.70 -11.25 -0.78
N VAL A 218 9.60 -10.72 -0.27
CA VAL A 218 9.07 -10.97 1.06
C VAL A 218 7.62 -11.44 0.98
N GLY A 219 7.31 -12.52 1.68
CA GLY A 219 5.96 -13.12 1.69
C GLY A 219 5.59 -13.89 0.41
N THR A 220 4.29 -14.18 0.28
CA THR A 220 3.69 -14.90 -0.86
C THR A 220 2.62 -14.03 -1.48
N ALA A 221 2.49 -14.07 -2.81
CA ALA A 221 1.44 -13.34 -3.50
C ALA A 221 0.16 -14.18 -3.59
N ASN A 222 -0.97 -13.58 -3.27
CA ASN A 222 -2.23 -14.01 -3.84
C ASN A 222 -2.42 -13.39 -5.25
N THR A 223 -2.96 -14.14 -6.21
CA THR A 223 -3.21 -13.68 -7.58
C THR A 223 -4.51 -12.90 -7.77
N ILE A 224 -5.41 -12.89 -6.78
CA ILE A 224 -6.75 -12.30 -6.89
C ILE A 224 -6.94 -11.00 -6.11
N ALA A 225 -6.02 -10.62 -5.23
CA ALA A 225 -6.16 -9.43 -4.37
C ALA A 225 -4.84 -8.68 -4.19
N GLY A 226 -4.92 -7.39 -3.85
CA GLY A 226 -3.75 -6.55 -3.63
C GLY A 226 -2.99 -6.88 -2.34
N GLY A 227 -3.65 -7.34 -1.28
CA GLY A 227 -3.00 -7.57 0.01
C GLY A 227 -2.55 -6.27 0.70
N ASP A 228 -1.87 -6.40 1.83
CA ASP A 228 -1.26 -5.28 2.57
C ASP A 228 0.01 -5.73 3.32
N ALA A 229 0.81 -4.77 3.81
CA ALA A 229 1.96 -5.03 4.66
C ALA A 229 2.09 -3.97 5.77
N VAL A 230 2.52 -4.38 6.96
CA VAL A 230 2.73 -3.49 8.11
C VAL A 230 3.88 -3.97 8.98
N THR A 231 4.64 -3.04 9.54
CA THR A 231 5.60 -3.32 10.61
C THR A 231 4.95 -3.08 11.96
N LEU A 232 4.86 -4.11 12.80
CA LEU A 232 4.37 -4.02 14.19
C LEU A 232 5.48 -4.46 15.14
N ALA A 233 5.85 -3.58 16.08
CA ALA A 233 6.93 -3.82 17.05
C ALA A 233 8.23 -4.35 16.41
N GLY A 234 8.62 -3.78 15.25
CA GLY A 234 9.80 -4.17 14.50
C GLY A 234 9.68 -5.48 13.71
N THR A 235 8.51 -6.12 13.70
CA THR A 235 8.23 -7.32 12.91
C THR A 235 7.35 -6.97 11.71
N LEU A 236 7.76 -7.39 10.52
CA LEU A 236 6.96 -7.25 9.30
C LEU A 236 5.87 -8.32 9.24
N PHE A 237 4.65 -7.88 8.97
CA PHE A 237 3.50 -8.72 8.67
C PHE A 237 3.03 -8.40 7.25
N THR A 238 2.92 -9.44 6.41
CA THR A 238 2.22 -9.36 5.14
C THR A 238 0.85 -9.99 5.27
N PHE A 239 -0.12 -9.38 4.60
CA PHE A 239 -1.52 -9.71 4.67
C PHE A 239 -2.02 -10.04 3.26
N GLU A 240 -2.46 -11.27 3.05
CA GLU A 240 -3.04 -11.72 1.79
C GLU A 240 -4.49 -12.13 2.01
N LEU A 241 -5.42 -11.59 1.21
CA LEU A 241 -6.81 -12.03 1.25
C LEU A 241 -6.92 -13.47 0.76
N SER A 242 -7.89 -14.25 1.26
CA SER A 242 -8.19 -15.59 0.75
C SER A 242 -9.24 -15.54 -0.38
N THR A 243 -9.32 -16.59 -1.20
CA THR A 243 -10.28 -16.73 -2.31
C THR A 243 -11.75 -16.62 -1.90
N GLU A 244 -12.09 -17.02 -0.67
CA GLU A 244 -13.46 -16.93 -0.17
C GLU A 244 -13.92 -15.47 0.03
N LEU A 245 -13.00 -14.56 0.38
CA LEU A 245 -13.31 -13.13 0.60
C LEU A 245 -13.44 -12.33 -0.71
N CYS A 246 -12.77 -12.74 -1.80
CA CYS A 246 -12.83 -12.03 -3.09
C CYS A 246 -14.09 -12.33 -3.93
N SER A 247 -14.86 -13.36 -3.57
CA SER A 247 -16.05 -13.78 -4.34
C SER A 247 -17.27 -12.88 -4.16
N HIS A 248 -17.23 -11.99 -3.16
CA HIS A 248 -18.28 -11.03 -2.86
C HIS A 248 -17.58 -9.71 -2.53
N SER A 249 -17.97 -8.59 -3.14
CA SER A 249 -17.47 -7.25 -2.79
C SER A 249 -17.54 -7.07 -1.27
N SER A 250 -16.44 -7.35 -0.56
CA SER A 250 -16.44 -7.46 0.89
C SER A 250 -15.25 -6.70 1.45
N LEU A 251 -15.54 -5.81 2.40
CA LEU A 251 -14.56 -5.15 3.24
C LEU A 251 -14.64 -5.80 4.61
N ALA A 252 -13.50 -6.26 5.09
CA ALA A 252 -13.43 -7.18 6.19
C ALA A 252 -12.10 -6.99 6.93
N GLU A 253 -12.15 -6.68 8.22
CA GLU A 253 -11.01 -6.86 9.11
C GLU A 253 -11.09 -8.31 9.61
N GLN A 254 -10.57 -9.29 8.84
CA GLN A 254 -10.99 -10.71 8.99
C GLN A 254 -9.94 -11.81 8.78
N THR A 255 -9.74 -12.58 9.86
CA THR A 255 -9.83 -14.06 10.05
C THR A 255 -9.24 -15.08 9.06
N THR A 256 -8.82 -14.73 7.84
CA THR A 256 -7.99 -15.62 6.99
C THR A 256 -6.83 -14.87 6.38
N LEU A 257 -6.09 -14.19 7.25
CA LEU A 257 -4.83 -13.57 6.92
C LEU A 257 -3.73 -14.53 7.35
N THR A 258 -3.03 -15.11 6.39
CA THR A 258 -1.76 -15.78 6.69
C THR A 258 -0.72 -14.69 6.96
N ALA A 259 -0.75 -14.16 8.17
CA ALA A 259 0.33 -13.34 8.70
C ALA A 259 1.58 -14.22 8.78
N SER A 260 2.45 -14.09 7.78
CA SER A 260 3.74 -14.76 7.77
C SER A 260 4.72 -13.87 8.51
N ARG A 261 5.25 -14.34 9.63
CA ARG A 261 6.41 -13.72 10.26
C ARG A 261 7.60 -13.95 9.34
N LEU A 262 8.26 -12.87 8.94
CA LEU A 262 9.54 -12.92 8.24
C LEU A 262 10.68 -12.70 9.23
#